data_AF-A0A3S4Z5G2-F1
#
_entry.id   AF-A0A3S4Z5G2-F1
#
_cell.length_a   1.000
_cell.length_b   1.000
_cell.length_c   1.000
_cell.angle_alpha   90.00
_cell.angle_beta   90.00
_cell.angle_gamma   90.00
#
_symmetry.space_group_name_H-M   'P 1'
#
loop_
_entity.id
_entity.type
_entity.pdbx_description
1 polymer ?
#
loop_
_entity_poly.entity_id
_entity_poly.type
_entity_poly.pdbx_seq_one_letter_code
_entity_poly.pdbx_strand_id
1 'polypeptide(L)'
;MQTKDATEILKRLGWEPHRDKMGDMFAYYHLPDRIVRIHYGVIDYGRDSGRLWVSVSLTTAAYCFGCEYINGKESQHQYEDMLIFSEENFGVTALEFFENHVKVALNKVLAWAQAQDIEQKLREESANHSLVAKALLGDIEALRNYKSTSQLYTPEFSDYEKMTQVERAIFFAEAYKNNELDDLLARKKPKQRSISLTTATRILKTQGWLATEPGKMWLVLPDRFIQFDFGFIRLHDDYNVHLEAEISNEEISVACHYIHDSGKCRKISATNIYQSFNTIGRGLFSGVDKGIDICVETLNEQEFIKISERIIQWARAQDLEASIESKARVQKYSYTQDIPWHLACLALTGKIDVLKSYQNSIAVGKIPEHLQSLDEELETHVNRALEFAEKHLKTLKKRETTEAHISPQTLVVFNKIAEHLKAMGWTVYRDKNYNRNAYFISKDRLINIVYKLETEGEPSTITLKASLSTLGFSTAHKEIFYNMPQYIALKEAEEVYTLSGADLDEGKLQQICMNILEWADQQNVNQIIYDYAALPTDSEFCLAEFHLIALILTGNVKKLKFYKESFQRKNYLGFVDTITRYDIDKALTLAQGYQTGFSKNAPDFKLGCANSTP
;
A
#
# COMPACT_ATOMS: atom_id res chain seq x y z
N MET A 1 -51.61 -25.82 25.76
CA MET A 1 -50.16 -25.54 25.82
C MET A 1 -49.86 -24.43 24.82
N GLN A 2 -49.08 -23.41 25.20
CA GLN A 2 -48.65 -22.31 24.31
C GLN A 2 -47.18 -22.50 23.88
N THR A 3 -46.72 -21.75 22.88
CA THR A 3 -45.32 -21.81 22.38
C THR A 3 -44.28 -21.59 23.49
N LYS A 4 -44.58 -20.77 24.50
CA LYS A 4 -43.71 -20.58 25.68
C LYS A 4 -43.54 -21.87 26.50
N ASP A 5 -44.60 -22.67 26.64
CA ASP A 5 -44.56 -23.91 27.41
C ASP A 5 -43.76 -24.98 26.64
N ALA A 6 -43.89 -25.02 25.30
CA ALA A 6 -43.05 -25.86 24.44
C ALA A 6 -41.56 -25.49 24.56
N THR A 7 -41.26 -24.20 24.66
CA THR A 7 -39.90 -23.67 24.81
C THR A 7 -39.25 -24.15 26.13
N GLU A 8 -39.99 -24.13 27.23
CA GLU A 8 -39.50 -24.63 28.52
C GLU A 8 -39.34 -26.17 28.54
N ILE A 9 -40.18 -26.89 27.80
CA ILE A 9 -39.98 -28.34 27.59
C ILE A 9 -38.69 -28.59 26.79
N LEU A 10 -38.46 -27.86 25.70
CA LEU A 10 -37.25 -27.97 24.87
C LEU A 10 -35.97 -27.76 25.69
N LYS A 11 -35.91 -26.69 26.51
CA LYS A 11 -34.78 -26.44 27.42
C LYS A 11 -34.50 -27.62 28.36
N ARG A 12 -35.55 -28.18 28.99
CA ARG A 12 -35.40 -29.33 29.90
C ARG A 12 -34.94 -30.60 29.19
N LEU A 13 -35.20 -30.71 27.89
CA LEU A 13 -34.77 -31.83 27.05
C LEU A 13 -33.42 -31.59 26.37
N GLY A 14 -32.68 -30.55 26.78
CA GLY A 14 -31.33 -30.26 26.27
C GLY A 14 -31.30 -29.56 24.91
N TRP A 15 -32.41 -29.00 24.46
CA TRP A 15 -32.44 -28.14 23.28
C TRP A 15 -32.17 -26.69 23.69
N GLU A 16 -31.54 -25.93 22.80
CA GLU A 16 -31.20 -24.53 23.00
C GLU A 16 -32.14 -23.63 22.17
N PRO A 17 -33.18 -23.03 22.78
CA PRO A 17 -34.14 -22.24 22.03
C PRO A 17 -33.64 -20.82 21.78
N HIS A 18 -33.91 -20.32 20.58
CA HIS A 18 -33.58 -18.99 20.11
C HIS A 18 -34.82 -18.31 19.53
N ARG A 19 -34.95 -17.01 19.76
CA ARG A 19 -35.97 -16.17 19.12
C ARG A 19 -35.28 -15.17 18.23
N ASP A 20 -35.65 -15.13 16.95
CA ASP A 20 -35.08 -14.18 16.01
C ASP A 20 -35.71 -12.78 16.13
N LYS A 21 -35.23 -11.84 15.31
CA LYS A 21 -35.73 -10.46 15.29
C LYS A 21 -37.17 -10.32 14.77
N MET A 22 -37.67 -11.31 14.03
CA MET A 22 -39.02 -11.34 13.45
C MET A 22 -40.03 -12.03 14.36
N GLY A 23 -39.56 -12.65 15.45
CA GLY A 23 -40.38 -13.35 16.44
C GLY A 23 -40.53 -14.85 16.18
N ASP A 24 -39.83 -15.39 15.18
CA ASP A 24 -39.79 -16.81 14.88
C ASP A 24 -38.98 -17.56 15.94
N MET A 25 -39.40 -18.80 16.23
CA MET A 25 -38.85 -19.59 17.33
C MET A 25 -38.07 -20.79 16.79
N PHE A 26 -36.78 -20.81 17.05
CA PHE A 26 -35.88 -21.88 16.67
C PHE A 26 -35.36 -22.62 17.89
N ALA A 27 -34.94 -23.87 17.75
CA ALA A 27 -34.16 -24.55 18.77
C ALA A 27 -33.10 -25.45 18.16
N TYR A 28 -31.95 -25.52 18.83
CA TYR A 28 -30.79 -26.30 18.39
C TYR A 28 -30.55 -27.50 19.30
N TYR A 29 -30.10 -28.60 18.73
CA TYR A 29 -29.67 -29.79 19.45
C TYR A 29 -28.36 -30.31 18.88
N HIS A 30 -27.38 -30.49 19.76
CA HIS A 30 -26.03 -30.89 19.40
C HIS A 30 -25.88 -32.41 19.53
N LEU A 31 -25.68 -33.07 18.40
CA LEU A 31 -25.19 -34.44 18.32
C LEU A 31 -23.66 -34.41 18.15
N PRO A 32 -22.95 -35.52 18.41
CA PRO A 32 -21.48 -35.54 18.35
C PRO A 32 -20.89 -35.09 17.01
N ASP A 33 -21.59 -35.34 15.90
CA ASP A 33 -21.12 -35.08 14.54
C ASP A 33 -21.97 -34.05 13.77
N ARG A 34 -23.11 -33.61 14.31
CA ARG A 34 -24.08 -32.75 13.60
C ARG A 34 -24.90 -31.88 14.54
N ILE A 35 -25.46 -30.82 13.99
CA ILE A 35 -26.31 -29.86 14.70
C ILE A 35 -27.69 -29.92 14.06
N VAL A 36 -28.71 -30.18 14.86
CA VAL A 36 -30.11 -30.23 14.42
C VAL A 36 -30.77 -28.93 14.82
N ARG A 37 -31.36 -28.23 13.85
CA ARG A 37 -32.17 -27.03 14.08
C ARG A 37 -33.63 -27.35 13.77
N ILE A 38 -34.51 -26.99 14.70
CA ILE A 38 -35.95 -26.96 14.46
C ILE A 38 -36.45 -25.52 14.41
N HIS A 39 -37.35 -25.24 13.48
CA HIS A 39 -38.26 -24.09 13.57
C HIS A 39 -39.59 -24.63 14.12
N TYR A 40 -40.10 -24.04 15.19
CA TYR A 40 -41.28 -24.57 15.86
C TYR A 40 -42.29 -23.50 16.26
N GLY A 41 -43.55 -23.92 16.35
CA GLY A 41 -44.64 -23.07 16.84
C GLY A 41 -45.82 -23.90 17.28
N VAL A 42 -46.61 -23.39 18.22
CA VAL A 42 -47.87 -24.02 18.62
C VAL A 42 -49.02 -23.23 18.01
N ILE A 43 -49.77 -23.87 17.13
CA ILE A 43 -50.97 -23.32 16.49
C ILE A 43 -52.19 -23.89 17.22
N ASP A 44 -53.05 -23.00 17.70
CA ASP A 44 -54.33 -23.34 18.31
C ASP A 44 -55.45 -23.12 17.29
N TYR A 45 -56.14 -24.20 16.89
CA TYR A 45 -57.26 -24.13 15.94
C TYR A 45 -58.63 -23.97 16.65
N GLY A 46 -58.68 -23.80 17.97
CA GLY A 46 -59.91 -23.74 18.76
C GLY A 46 -60.29 -25.08 19.40
N ARG A 47 -61.56 -25.25 19.80
CA ARG A 47 -62.03 -26.25 20.79
C ARG A 47 -61.66 -27.72 20.56
N ASP A 48 -61.18 -28.12 19.38
CA ASP A 48 -61.00 -29.54 19.04
C ASP A 48 -59.60 -29.95 18.53
N SER A 49 -58.59 -29.06 18.42
CA SER A 49 -57.18 -29.50 18.24
C SER A 49 -56.14 -28.37 18.35
N GLY A 50 -55.02 -28.68 19.02
CA GLY A 50 -53.78 -27.90 18.94
C GLY A 50 -52.72 -28.66 18.14
N ARG A 51 -51.93 -27.95 17.32
CA ARG A 51 -50.83 -28.53 16.54
C ARG A 51 -49.51 -27.90 16.92
N LEU A 52 -48.55 -28.73 17.33
CA LEU A 52 -47.14 -28.32 17.31
C LEU A 52 -46.66 -28.48 15.87
N TRP A 53 -46.25 -27.38 15.27
CA TRP A 53 -45.57 -27.38 13.98
C TRP A 53 -44.06 -27.44 14.22
N VAL A 54 -43.37 -28.31 13.49
CA VAL A 54 -41.92 -28.47 13.54
C VAL A 54 -41.40 -28.70 12.13
N SER A 55 -40.65 -27.75 11.59
CA SER A 55 -39.76 -28.01 10.46
C SER A 55 -38.35 -28.25 10.96
N VAL A 56 -37.60 -29.09 10.26
CA VAL A 56 -36.27 -29.54 10.69
C VAL A 56 -35.25 -29.27 9.59
N SER A 57 -34.07 -28.87 10.06
CA SER A 57 -32.86 -28.76 9.27
C SER A 57 -31.69 -29.32 10.08
N LEU A 58 -30.64 -29.75 9.39
CA LEU A 58 -29.38 -30.10 10.05
C LEU A 58 -28.19 -29.56 9.29
N THR A 59 -27.09 -29.43 10.02
CA THR A 59 -25.79 -29.00 9.52
C THR A 59 -24.69 -29.64 10.35
N THR A 60 -23.43 -29.34 10.06
CA THR A 60 -22.30 -29.69 10.93
C THR A 60 -21.59 -28.41 11.37
N ALA A 61 -20.92 -28.46 12.53
CA ALA A 61 -20.12 -27.33 13.01
C ALA A 61 -19.06 -26.93 11.96
N ALA A 62 -18.37 -27.93 11.38
CA ALA A 62 -17.38 -27.72 10.34
C ALA A 62 -17.97 -27.08 9.07
N TYR A 63 -19.20 -27.41 8.70
CA TYR A 63 -19.88 -26.80 7.55
C TYR A 63 -20.23 -25.34 7.81
N CYS A 64 -20.82 -25.01 8.96
CA CYS A 64 -21.10 -23.61 9.30
C CYS A 64 -19.82 -22.79 9.42
N PHE A 65 -18.78 -23.29 10.10
CA PHE A 65 -17.50 -22.59 10.20
C PHE A 65 -16.84 -22.43 8.83
N GLY A 66 -16.93 -23.43 7.96
CA GLY A 66 -16.46 -23.34 6.58
C GLY A 66 -17.19 -22.26 5.78
N CYS A 67 -18.52 -22.18 5.91
CA CYS A 67 -19.33 -21.13 5.28
C CYS A 67 -18.93 -19.74 5.78
N GLU A 68 -18.80 -19.55 7.10
CA GLU A 68 -18.39 -18.28 7.70
C GLU A 68 -16.96 -17.88 7.27
N TYR A 69 -16.04 -18.85 7.30
CA TYR A 69 -14.63 -18.66 6.96
C TYR A 69 -14.45 -18.30 5.46
N ILE A 70 -15.10 -19.05 4.58
CA ILE A 70 -15.00 -18.86 3.13
C ILE A 70 -15.72 -17.58 2.69
N ASN A 71 -16.86 -17.25 3.30
CA ASN A 71 -17.61 -16.04 2.96
C ASN A 71 -17.08 -14.77 3.65
N GLY A 72 -16.20 -14.91 4.65
CA GLY A 72 -15.67 -13.78 5.39
C GLY A 72 -16.69 -13.05 6.25
N LYS A 73 -17.77 -13.75 6.65
CA LYS A 73 -18.88 -13.16 7.41
C LYS A 73 -19.24 -14.11 8.54
N GLU A 74 -19.31 -13.59 9.75
CA GLU A 74 -19.93 -14.30 10.87
C GLU A 74 -21.45 -14.35 10.64
N SER A 75 -22.06 -15.50 10.85
CA SER A 75 -23.52 -15.63 10.73
C SER A 75 -24.22 -14.74 11.77
N GLN A 76 -25.38 -14.17 11.44
CA GLN A 76 -26.09 -13.29 12.39
C GLN A 76 -26.66 -14.08 13.57
N HIS A 77 -26.81 -15.39 13.39
CA HIS A 77 -27.24 -16.35 14.39
C HIS A 77 -26.36 -17.59 14.34
N GLN A 78 -26.06 -18.18 15.51
CA GLN A 78 -25.25 -19.39 15.60
C GLN A 78 -25.84 -20.49 14.70
N TYR A 79 -25.05 -20.97 13.73
CA TYR A 79 -25.44 -22.01 12.76
C TYR A 79 -26.61 -21.59 11.87
N GLU A 80 -26.45 -20.58 11.01
CA GLU A 80 -27.45 -20.24 9.97
C GLU A 80 -27.33 -21.11 8.71
N ASP A 81 -26.12 -21.54 8.35
CA ASP A 81 -25.88 -22.28 7.11
C ASP A 81 -26.28 -23.76 7.26
N MET A 82 -27.51 -24.07 6.84
CA MET A 82 -28.10 -25.41 6.90
C MET A 82 -27.73 -26.25 5.68
N LEU A 83 -27.23 -27.48 5.91
CA LEU A 83 -26.80 -28.41 4.87
C LEU A 83 -27.95 -29.27 4.32
N ILE A 84 -28.86 -29.71 5.20
CA ILE A 84 -30.03 -30.51 4.83
C ILE A 84 -31.27 -29.87 5.46
N PHE A 85 -32.31 -29.70 4.66
CA PHE A 85 -33.63 -29.25 5.10
C PHE A 85 -34.69 -30.28 4.74
N SER A 86 -35.67 -30.49 5.63
CA SER A 86 -36.84 -31.30 5.34
C SER A 86 -38.07 -30.42 5.15
N GLU A 87 -38.77 -30.64 4.04
CA GLU A 87 -40.10 -30.08 3.81
C GLU A 87 -41.19 -30.80 4.62
N GLU A 88 -40.87 -31.95 5.24
CA GLU A 88 -41.81 -32.69 6.09
C GLU A 88 -42.01 -31.99 7.44
N ASN A 89 -43.25 -31.99 7.91
CA ASN A 89 -43.59 -31.48 9.24
C ASN A 89 -43.56 -32.60 10.27
N PHE A 90 -42.64 -32.51 11.22
CA PHE A 90 -42.44 -33.50 12.31
C PHE A 90 -43.35 -33.26 13.52
N GLY A 91 -44.25 -32.30 13.38
CA GLY A 91 -45.25 -31.92 14.36
C GLY A 91 -46.21 -33.02 14.77
N VAL A 92 -46.90 -32.79 15.89
CA VAL A 92 -47.94 -33.67 16.42
C VAL A 92 -49.23 -32.88 16.57
N THR A 93 -50.34 -33.49 16.18
CA THR A 93 -51.69 -32.97 16.41
C THR A 93 -52.34 -33.77 17.54
N ALA A 94 -52.88 -33.09 18.55
CA ALA A 94 -53.56 -33.73 19.67
C ALA A 94 -54.73 -32.86 20.17
N LEU A 95 -55.76 -33.53 20.74
CA LEU A 95 -56.89 -32.88 21.41
C LEU A 95 -56.43 -32.13 22.67
N GLU A 96 -55.53 -32.75 23.45
CA GLU A 96 -54.86 -32.13 24.59
C GLU A 96 -53.34 -32.27 24.45
N PHE A 97 -52.62 -31.16 24.64
CA PHE A 97 -51.19 -31.09 24.34
C PHE A 97 -50.34 -31.20 25.61
N PHE A 98 -49.60 -32.30 25.75
CA PHE A 98 -48.74 -32.63 26.89
C PHE A 98 -47.27 -32.74 26.48
N GLU A 99 -46.38 -32.72 27.47
CA GLU A 99 -44.92 -32.89 27.29
C GLU A 99 -44.55 -34.13 26.46
N ASN A 100 -45.29 -35.23 26.61
CA ASN A 100 -45.04 -36.45 25.85
C ASN A 100 -45.22 -36.26 24.33
N HIS A 101 -46.10 -35.37 23.89
CA HIS A 101 -46.27 -35.07 22.46
C HIS A 101 -45.09 -34.30 21.88
N VAL A 102 -44.48 -33.39 22.67
CA VAL A 102 -43.21 -32.74 22.30
C VAL A 102 -42.09 -33.76 22.19
N LYS A 103 -41.97 -34.67 23.18
CA LYS A 103 -40.96 -35.74 23.15
C LYS A 103 -41.10 -36.65 21.92
N VAL A 104 -42.32 -37.02 21.55
CA VAL A 104 -42.57 -37.82 20.34
C VAL A 104 -42.13 -37.08 19.08
N ALA A 105 -42.45 -35.79 18.94
CA ALA A 105 -42.01 -34.97 17.81
C ALA A 105 -40.48 -34.90 17.72
N LEU A 106 -39.81 -34.63 18.85
CA LEU A 106 -38.35 -34.52 18.91
C LEU A 106 -37.66 -35.86 18.65
N ASN A 107 -38.21 -36.98 19.12
CA ASN A 107 -37.66 -38.30 18.82
C ASN A 107 -37.74 -38.60 17.31
N LYS A 108 -38.82 -38.20 16.63
CA LYS A 108 -38.91 -38.31 15.16
C LYS A 108 -37.87 -37.43 14.46
N VAL A 109 -37.70 -36.20 14.93
CA VAL A 109 -36.67 -35.26 14.44
C VAL A 109 -35.27 -35.85 14.58
N LEU A 110 -34.94 -36.41 15.74
CA LEU A 110 -33.64 -37.00 16.00
C LEU A 110 -33.41 -38.28 15.19
N ALA A 111 -34.42 -39.14 15.06
CA ALA A 111 -34.34 -40.34 14.22
C ALA A 111 -34.14 -39.97 12.74
N TRP A 112 -34.87 -38.95 12.25
CA TRP A 112 -34.67 -38.41 10.90
C TRP A 112 -33.25 -37.86 10.73
N ALA A 113 -32.78 -37.05 11.68
CA ALA A 113 -31.46 -36.43 11.64
C ALA A 113 -30.33 -37.48 11.65
N GLN A 114 -30.48 -38.56 12.42
CA GLN A 114 -29.53 -39.69 12.47
C GLN A 114 -29.51 -40.52 11.18
N ALA A 115 -30.65 -40.61 10.48
CA ALA A 115 -30.76 -41.34 9.22
C ALA A 115 -30.16 -40.59 8.02
N GLN A 116 -29.84 -39.30 8.16
CA GLN A 116 -29.26 -38.52 7.07
C GLN A 116 -27.78 -38.87 6.85
N ASP A 117 -27.42 -39.08 5.59
CA ASP A 117 -26.04 -39.25 5.13
C ASP A 117 -25.44 -37.88 4.78
N ILE A 118 -24.62 -37.37 5.71
CA ILE A 118 -23.98 -36.05 5.60
C ILE A 118 -22.93 -36.05 4.49
N GLU A 119 -22.16 -37.13 4.35
CA GLU A 119 -21.09 -37.19 3.37
C GLU A 119 -21.66 -37.27 1.95
N GLN A 120 -22.70 -38.07 1.74
CA GLN A 120 -23.43 -38.11 0.47
C GLN A 120 -24.00 -36.73 0.12
N LYS A 121 -24.57 -36.01 1.09
CA LYS A 121 -25.05 -34.65 0.86
C LYS A 121 -23.93 -33.68 0.49
N LEU A 122 -22.77 -33.75 1.16
CA LEU A 122 -21.61 -32.94 0.79
C LEU A 122 -21.14 -33.25 -0.65
N ARG A 123 -21.23 -34.50 -1.10
CA ARG A 123 -20.90 -34.88 -2.49
C ARG A 123 -21.88 -34.24 -3.49
N GLU A 124 -23.17 -34.19 -3.17
CA GLU A 124 -24.19 -33.49 -3.98
C GLU A 124 -23.93 -31.98 -4.04
N GLU A 125 -23.68 -31.34 -2.90
CA GLU A 125 -23.39 -29.90 -2.85
C GLU A 125 -22.08 -29.55 -3.56
N SER A 126 -21.07 -30.42 -3.47
CA SER A 126 -19.81 -30.30 -4.22
C SER A 126 -20.05 -30.36 -5.73
N ALA A 127 -20.91 -31.29 -6.20
CA ALA A 127 -21.32 -31.39 -7.60
C ALA A 127 -22.07 -30.14 -8.08
N ASN A 128 -22.80 -29.46 -7.16
CA ASN A 128 -23.44 -28.17 -7.38
C ASN A 128 -22.51 -26.96 -7.15
N HIS A 129 -21.18 -27.18 -7.20
CA HIS A 129 -20.14 -26.15 -7.10
C HIS A 129 -19.94 -25.48 -5.71
N SER A 130 -20.42 -26.07 -4.61
CA SER A 130 -20.13 -25.55 -3.25
C SER A 130 -18.64 -25.69 -2.89
N LEU A 131 -17.97 -24.56 -2.62
CA LEU A 131 -16.57 -24.52 -2.21
C LEU A 131 -16.35 -25.12 -0.81
N VAL A 132 -17.30 -24.90 0.11
CA VAL A 132 -17.27 -25.43 1.48
C VAL A 132 -17.38 -26.96 1.44
N ALA A 133 -18.28 -27.50 0.61
CA ALA A 133 -18.44 -28.94 0.46
C ALA A 133 -17.20 -29.60 -0.17
N LYS A 134 -16.59 -28.97 -1.18
CA LYS A 134 -15.30 -29.41 -1.75
C LYS A 134 -14.17 -29.41 -0.73
N ALA A 135 -14.11 -28.38 0.12
CA ALA A 135 -13.10 -28.27 1.17
C ALA A 135 -13.24 -29.37 2.22
N LEU A 136 -14.46 -29.63 2.70
CA LEU A 136 -14.73 -30.67 3.70
C LEU A 136 -14.53 -32.09 3.16
N LEU A 137 -14.75 -32.32 1.86
CA LEU A 137 -14.43 -33.58 1.18
C LEU A 137 -12.93 -33.74 0.87
N GLY A 138 -12.12 -32.70 1.11
CA GLY A 138 -10.67 -32.73 0.86
C GLY A 138 -10.29 -32.67 -0.62
N ASP A 139 -11.18 -32.22 -1.50
CA ASP A 139 -10.95 -32.13 -2.96
C ASP A 139 -10.16 -30.86 -3.32
N ILE A 140 -8.91 -30.80 -2.85
CA ILE A 140 -8.01 -29.66 -3.03
C ILE A 140 -7.66 -29.46 -4.51
N GLU A 141 -7.61 -30.54 -5.30
CA GLU A 141 -7.32 -30.47 -6.74
C GLU A 141 -8.47 -29.80 -7.51
N ALA A 142 -9.73 -30.09 -7.19
CA ALA A 142 -10.86 -29.37 -7.76
C ALA A 142 -10.94 -27.91 -7.32
N LEU A 143 -10.49 -27.58 -6.09
CA LEU A 143 -10.40 -26.20 -5.61
C LEU A 143 -9.31 -25.40 -6.34
N ARG A 144 -8.13 -25.98 -6.56
CA ARG A 144 -7.01 -25.33 -7.29
C ARG A 144 -7.30 -25.10 -8.77
N ASN A 145 -8.10 -25.97 -9.38
CA ASN A 145 -8.54 -25.82 -10.78
C ASN A 145 -9.68 -24.81 -10.97
N TYR A 146 -10.20 -24.20 -9.89
CA TYR A 146 -11.22 -23.16 -9.94
C TYR A 146 -10.57 -21.80 -10.33
N LYS A 147 -10.84 -21.31 -11.54
CA LYS A 147 -10.17 -20.13 -12.13
C LYS A 147 -10.38 -18.84 -11.33
N SER A 148 -9.32 -18.36 -10.69
CA SER A 148 -9.04 -16.93 -10.52
C SER A 148 -7.69 -16.62 -11.18
N THR A 149 -7.66 -15.64 -12.07
CA THR A 149 -6.47 -15.27 -12.85
C THR A 149 -5.49 -14.47 -11.98
N SER A 150 -4.35 -15.09 -11.68
CA SER A 150 -3.04 -14.52 -11.34
C SER A 150 -2.95 -13.42 -10.27
N GLN A 151 -2.47 -13.78 -9.08
CA GLN A 151 -1.48 -13.00 -8.31
C GLN A 151 -0.47 -13.96 -7.66
N LEU A 152 0.81 -13.60 -7.68
CA LEU A 152 1.93 -14.39 -7.16
C LEU A 152 1.78 -14.61 -5.65
N TYR A 153 1.84 -15.88 -5.24
CA TYR A 153 1.70 -16.36 -3.87
C TYR A 153 3.00 -16.14 -3.09
N THR A 154 2.94 -15.36 -2.00
CA THR A 154 3.94 -15.40 -0.92
C THR A 154 3.22 -15.86 0.37
N PRO A 155 3.57 -17.04 0.93
CA PRO A 155 2.82 -17.65 2.02
C PRO A 155 2.76 -16.77 3.28
N GLU A 156 3.80 -15.98 3.52
CA GLU A 156 4.00 -15.24 4.77
C GLU A 156 3.25 -13.90 4.86
N PHE A 157 2.49 -13.50 3.83
CA PHE A 157 1.69 -12.26 3.76
C PHE A 157 0.20 -12.50 3.45
N SER A 158 -0.30 -13.73 3.63
CA SER A 158 -1.68 -14.08 3.31
C SER A 158 -2.66 -13.69 4.43
N ASP A 159 -2.98 -12.39 4.51
CA ASP A 159 -4.07 -11.91 5.37
C ASP A 159 -5.42 -12.45 4.84
N TYR A 160 -6.24 -12.98 5.76
CA TYR A 160 -7.54 -13.62 5.54
C TYR A 160 -8.48 -12.87 4.58
N GLU A 161 -8.44 -11.53 4.54
CA GLU A 161 -9.31 -10.72 3.69
C GLU A 161 -8.85 -10.57 2.23
N LYS A 162 -7.58 -10.83 1.91
CA LYS A 162 -7.05 -10.78 0.54
C LYS A 162 -7.17 -12.12 -0.19
N MET A 163 -7.49 -13.19 0.52
CA MET A 163 -7.78 -14.49 -0.08
C MET A 163 -9.11 -14.43 -0.80
N THR A 164 -9.12 -14.84 -2.07
CA THR A 164 -10.35 -15.22 -2.78
C THR A 164 -11.10 -16.31 -2.00
N GLN A 165 -12.42 -16.42 -2.21
CA GLN A 165 -13.22 -17.49 -1.57
C GLN A 165 -12.61 -18.89 -1.83
N VAL A 166 -11.95 -19.07 -2.98
CA VAL A 166 -11.26 -20.30 -3.36
C VAL A 166 -9.98 -20.52 -2.53
N GLU A 167 -9.16 -19.49 -2.36
CA GLU A 167 -7.96 -19.57 -1.51
C GLU A 167 -8.35 -19.83 -0.05
N ARG A 168 -9.40 -19.16 0.47
CA ARG A 168 -9.95 -19.45 1.80
C ARG A 168 -10.42 -20.89 1.91
N ALA A 169 -11.09 -21.41 0.87
CA ALA A 169 -11.54 -22.80 0.85
C ALA A 169 -10.36 -23.79 0.83
N ILE A 170 -9.26 -23.48 0.13
CA ILE A 170 -8.04 -24.29 0.13
C ILE A 170 -7.39 -24.30 1.52
N PHE A 171 -7.20 -23.12 2.13
CA PHE A 171 -6.63 -23.02 3.48
C PHE A 171 -7.49 -23.72 4.54
N PHE A 172 -8.81 -23.55 4.45
CA PHE A 172 -9.76 -24.24 5.32
C PHE A 172 -9.68 -25.77 5.12
N ALA A 173 -9.61 -26.26 3.88
CA ALA A 173 -9.46 -27.68 3.58
C ALA A 173 -8.16 -28.27 4.13
N GLU A 174 -7.06 -27.53 4.00
CA GLU A 174 -5.74 -27.92 4.49
C GLU A 174 -5.71 -27.97 6.03
N ALA A 175 -6.23 -26.95 6.72
CA ALA A 175 -6.34 -26.93 8.18
C ALA A 175 -7.30 -28.00 8.72
N TYR A 176 -8.44 -28.20 8.06
CA TYR A 176 -9.42 -29.23 8.42
C TYR A 176 -8.83 -30.64 8.29
N LYS A 177 -8.09 -30.91 7.21
CA LYS A 177 -7.39 -32.18 6.99
C LYS A 177 -6.30 -32.44 8.04
N ASN A 178 -5.65 -31.39 8.52
CA ASN A 178 -4.56 -31.48 9.50
C ASN A 178 -5.04 -31.48 10.96
N ASN A 179 -6.36 -31.39 11.24
CA ASN A 179 -6.94 -31.16 12.56
C ASN A 179 -6.45 -29.86 13.24
N GLU A 180 -6.09 -28.85 12.46
CA GLU A 180 -5.59 -27.54 12.93
C GLU A 180 -6.70 -26.47 12.93
N LEU A 181 -7.97 -26.89 12.87
CA LEU A 181 -9.11 -25.99 12.73
C LEU A 181 -9.26 -25.07 13.95
N ASP A 182 -9.01 -25.57 15.16
CA ASP A 182 -9.08 -24.78 16.38
C ASP A 182 -7.97 -23.70 16.44
N ASP A 183 -6.77 -24.00 15.91
CA ASP A 183 -5.66 -23.03 15.83
C ASP A 183 -5.90 -21.94 14.79
N LEU A 184 -6.63 -22.28 13.71
CA LEU A 184 -7.07 -21.34 12.68
C LEU A 184 -8.21 -20.43 13.20
N LEU A 185 -9.09 -20.95 14.05
CA LEU A 185 -10.21 -20.21 14.66
C LEU A 185 -9.81 -19.44 15.94
N ALA A 186 -8.75 -19.83 16.64
CA ALA A 186 -8.26 -19.17 17.86
C ALA A 186 -7.56 -17.81 17.63
N ARG A 187 -7.31 -17.42 16.37
CA ARG A 187 -6.62 -16.15 16.00
C ARG A 187 -7.46 -14.87 16.14
N LYS A 188 -8.34 -14.77 17.15
CA LYS A 188 -9.03 -13.49 17.46
C LYS A 188 -9.15 -13.20 18.96
N LYS A 189 -8.38 -12.19 19.41
CA LYS A 189 -8.85 -10.97 20.13
C LYS A 189 -7.66 -10.04 20.49
N PRO A 190 -7.31 -9.03 19.66
CA PRO A 190 -6.42 -7.94 20.05
C PRO A 190 -7.08 -6.98 21.06
N LYS A 191 -6.33 -6.47 22.05
CA LYS A 191 -6.90 -5.83 23.26
C LYS A 191 -6.64 -4.34 23.50
N GLN A 192 -5.80 -3.60 22.76
CA GLN A 192 -5.61 -2.17 23.08
C GLN A 192 -4.92 -1.31 22.01
N ARG A 193 -5.39 -0.07 21.85
CA ARG A 193 -4.74 0.99 21.06
C ARG A 193 -3.68 1.70 21.91
N SER A 194 -2.39 1.63 21.53
CA SER A 194 -1.29 2.28 22.27
C SER A 194 -0.79 3.60 21.66
N ILE A 195 -1.20 3.94 20.43
CA ILE A 195 -0.78 5.19 19.75
C ILE A 195 -1.90 5.86 18.94
N SER A 196 -1.88 7.21 18.92
CA SER A 196 -2.81 8.05 18.16
C SER A 196 -2.32 8.29 16.73
N LEU A 197 -3.20 8.73 15.81
CA LEU A 197 -2.85 9.00 14.41
C LEU A 197 -1.79 10.10 14.34
N THR A 198 -1.91 11.10 15.19
CA THR A 198 -0.91 12.14 15.41
C THR A 198 0.45 11.58 15.83
N THR A 199 0.47 10.58 16.72
CA THR A 199 1.72 9.98 17.18
C THR A 199 2.38 9.14 16.09
N ALA A 200 1.60 8.36 15.35
CA ALA A 200 2.08 7.60 14.20
C ALA A 200 2.63 8.51 13.09
N THR A 201 1.91 9.57 12.75
CA THR A 201 2.38 10.61 11.81
C THR A 201 3.71 11.22 12.28
N ARG A 202 3.86 11.47 13.58
CA ARG A 202 5.11 11.98 14.15
C ARG A 202 6.26 10.98 14.02
N ILE A 203 6.00 9.70 14.28
CA ILE A 203 7.02 8.63 14.12
C ILE A 203 7.50 8.57 12.68
N LEU A 204 6.58 8.54 11.71
CA LEU A 204 6.94 8.51 10.29
C LEU A 204 7.72 9.77 9.87
N LYS A 205 7.42 10.95 10.42
CA LYS A 205 8.24 12.15 10.19
C LYS A 205 9.69 11.98 10.61
N THR A 206 9.98 11.21 11.67
CA THR A 206 11.38 10.90 12.06
C THR A 206 12.10 10.03 11.02
N GLN A 207 11.34 9.26 10.23
CA GLN A 207 11.85 8.43 9.14
C GLN A 207 11.93 9.20 7.80
N GLY A 208 11.70 10.52 7.82
CA GLY A 208 11.83 11.40 6.66
C GLY A 208 10.53 11.63 5.87
N TRP A 209 9.42 11.03 6.29
CA TRP A 209 8.12 11.25 5.65
C TRP A 209 7.59 12.65 5.94
N LEU A 210 6.94 13.24 4.95
CA LEU A 210 6.25 14.53 5.06
C LEU A 210 4.76 14.29 5.19
N ALA A 211 4.07 15.10 5.99
CA ALA A 211 2.61 15.02 6.11
C ALA A 211 2.01 16.41 5.96
N THR A 212 1.06 16.57 5.05
CA THR A 212 0.19 17.75 4.95
C THR A 212 -1.06 17.59 5.81
N GLU A 213 -1.52 16.36 6.03
CA GLU A 213 -2.63 16.01 6.92
C GLU A 213 -2.37 14.69 7.67
N PRO A 214 -3.00 14.45 8.82
CA PRO A 214 -2.83 13.19 9.57
C PRO A 214 -3.24 11.99 8.72
N GLY A 215 -2.42 10.94 8.71
CA GLY A 215 -2.72 9.72 7.96
C GLY A 215 -2.46 9.80 6.46
N LYS A 216 -1.89 10.89 5.94
CA LYS A 216 -1.35 10.92 4.58
C LYS A 216 0.08 11.41 4.60
N MET A 217 0.95 10.60 4.02
CA MET A 217 2.39 10.80 4.08
C MET A 217 2.97 10.78 2.68
N TRP A 218 4.02 11.55 2.48
CA TRP A 218 4.76 11.61 1.23
C TRP A 218 6.25 11.47 1.48
N LEU A 219 6.92 10.73 0.62
CA LEU A 219 8.36 10.56 0.63
C LEU A 219 8.91 10.80 -0.77
N VAL A 220 10.06 11.48 -0.83
CA VAL A 220 10.78 11.70 -2.08
C VAL A 220 12.02 10.81 -2.07
N LEU A 221 12.11 9.93 -3.07
CA LEU A 221 13.33 9.24 -3.44
C LEU A 221 13.96 9.93 -4.66
N PRO A 222 15.25 9.68 -4.97
CA PRO A 222 15.93 10.33 -6.09
C PRO A 222 15.31 10.16 -7.48
N ASP A 223 14.49 9.14 -7.66
CA ASP A 223 13.87 8.76 -8.93
C ASP A 223 12.33 8.66 -8.89
N ARG A 224 11.72 8.74 -7.70
CA ARG A 224 10.28 8.49 -7.51
C ARG A 224 9.72 9.18 -6.28
N PHE A 225 8.42 9.34 -6.28
CA PHE A 225 7.62 9.76 -5.15
C PHE A 225 6.85 8.57 -4.59
N ILE A 226 6.66 8.57 -3.28
CA ILE A 226 5.82 7.61 -2.57
C ILE A 226 4.76 8.41 -1.82
N GLN A 227 3.49 8.12 -2.07
CA GLN A 227 2.41 8.49 -1.17
C GLN A 227 2.07 7.27 -0.32
N PHE A 228 1.89 7.50 0.97
CA PHE A 228 1.54 6.50 1.96
C PHE A 228 0.41 7.02 2.82
N ASP A 229 -0.78 6.54 2.52
CA ASP A 229 -1.99 6.86 3.26
C ASP A 229 -2.20 5.76 4.29
N PHE A 230 -2.46 6.16 5.53
CA PHE A 230 -2.75 5.22 6.60
C PHE A 230 -3.81 5.75 7.56
N GLY A 231 -4.72 4.87 7.96
CA GLY A 231 -5.82 5.15 8.85
C GLY A 231 -5.86 4.18 10.02
N PHE A 232 -6.64 4.54 11.04
CA PHE A 232 -7.04 3.58 12.06
C PHE A 232 -8.52 3.29 11.92
N ILE A 233 -8.85 2.08 11.51
CA ILE A 233 -10.23 1.65 11.29
C ILE A 233 -10.61 0.69 12.41
N ARG A 234 -11.84 0.83 12.91
CA ARG A 234 -12.41 -0.12 13.86
C ARG A 234 -13.30 -1.09 13.11
N LEU A 235 -12.86 -2.34 13.02
CA LEU A 235 -13.66 -3.43 12.44
C LEU A 235 -13.96 -4.41 13.57
N HIS A 236 -15.24 -4.74 13.79
CA HIS A 236 -15.69 -5.79 14.71
C HIS A 236 -15.01 -5.78 16.10
N ASP A 237 -15.03 -4.63 16.77
CA ASP A 237 -14.40 -4.37 18.09
C ASP A 237 -12.86 -4.29 18.13
N ASP A 238 -12.17 -4.47 17.01
CA ASP A 238 -10.70 -4.43 16.91
C ASP A 238 -10.17 -3.11 16.31
N TYR A 239 -8.96 -2.70 16.69
CA TYR A 239 -8.26 -1.53 16.09
C TYR A 239 -7.29 -2.00 15.00
N ASN A 240 -7.59 -1.71 13.74
CA ASN A 240 -6.75 -2.03 12.59
C ASN A 240 -5.99 -0.80 12.08
N VAL A 241 -4.82 -1.04 11.45
CA VAL A 241 -4.12 -0.02 10.67
C VAL A 241 -4.38 -0.27 9.20
N HIS A 242 -5.14 0.63 8.59
CA HIS A 242 -5.40 0.63 7.17
C HIS A 242 -4.25 1.30 6.45
N LEU A 243 -3.66 0.66 5.45
CA LEU A 243 -2.49 1.15 4.73
C LEU A 243 -2.72 1.14 3.21
N GLU A 244 -2.48 2.26 2.55
CA GLU A 244 -2.44 2.38 1.10
C GLU A 244 -1.11 3.05 0.71
N ALA A 245 -0.39 2.50 -0.25
CA ALA A 245 0.82 3.14 -0.76
C ALA A 245 0.81 3.18 -2.29
N GLU A 246 1.26 4.30 -2.82
CA GLU A 246 1.22 4.64 -4.24
C GLU A 246 2.57 5.19 -4.66
N ILE A 247 3.07 4.79 -5.83
CA ILE A 247 4.31 5.33 -6.39
C ILE A 247 4.12 5.96 -7.75
N SER A 248 4.86 7.04 -7.98
CA SER A 248 4.89 7.77 -9.24
C SER A 248 6.28 8.37 -9.46
N ASN A 249 6.60 8.82 -10.66
CA ASN A 249 7.84 9.57 -10.92
C ASN A 249 7.53 10.97 -11.46
N GLU A 250 8.54 11.84 -11.47
CA GLU A 250 8.38 13.22 -11.91
C GLU A 250 7.94 13.30 -13.38
N GLU A 251 8.52 12.46 -14.24
CA GLU A 251 8.24 12.50 -15.69
C GLU A 251 6.79 12.15 -16.02
N ILE A 252 6.24 11.05 -15.47
CA ILE A 252 4.83 10.68 -15.70
C ILE A 252 3.89 11.70 -15.10
N SER A 253 4.20 12.20 -13.90
CA SER A 253 3.30 13.11 -13.19
C SER A 253 3.22 14.44 -13.93
N VAL A 254 4.37 14.96 -14.40
CA VAL A 254 4.40 16.16 -15.25
C VAL A 254 3.63 15.91 -16.56
N ALA A 255 3.84 14.77 -17.22
CA ALA A 255 3.15 14.46 -18.48
C ALA A 255 1.62 14.39 -18.29
N CYS A 256 1.15 13.68 -17.26
CA CYS A 256 -0.28 13.54 -16.99
C CYS A 256 -0.93 14.86 -16.61
N HIS A 257 -0.33 15.64 -15.70
CA HIS A 257 -0.85 16.97 -15.37
C HIS A 257 -0.77 17.95 -16.56
N TYR A 258 0.23 17.83 -17.43
CA TYR A 258 0.28 18.62 -18.66
C TYR A 258 -0.92 18.32 -19.56
N ILE A 259 -1.24 17.04 -19.72
CA ILE A 259 -2.33 16.55 -20.56
C ILE A 259 -3.71 16.90 -19.95
N HIS A 260 -3.88 16.67 -18.65
CA HIS A 260 -5.13 16.93 -17.93
C HIS A 260 -5.37 18.42 -17.64
N ASP A 261 -4.42 19.11 -17.01
CA ASP A 261 -4.61 20.45 -16.41
C ASP A 261 -4.17 21.61 -17.32
N SER A 262 -4.44 21.54 -18.63
CA SER A 262 -4.26 22.67 -19.57
C SER A 262 -2.84 23.08 -19.94
N GLY A 263 -1.87 22.15 -19.93
CA GLY A 263 -0.50 22.42 -20.44
C GLY A 263 0.33 23.37 -19.57
N LYS A 264 -0.18 23.76 -18.40
CA LYS A 264 0.47 24.70 -17.48
C LYS A 264 1.32 23.99 -16.42
N CYS A 265 0.97 22.75 -16.08
CA CYS A 265 1.73 21.99 -15.10
C CYS A 265 3.05 21.50 -15.72
N ARG A 266 4.16 22.07 -15.26
CA ARG A 266 5.51 21.67 -15.67
C ARG A 266 6.29 20.98 -14.55
N LYS A 267 5.71 20.91 -13.34
CA LYS A 267 6.46 20.69 -12.10
C LYS A 267 5.56 20.06 -11.04
N ILE A 268 6.13 19.15 -10.25
CA ILE A 268 5.40 18.31 -9.31
C ILE A 268 6.02 18.46 -7.91
N SER A 269 5.18 18.70 -6.92
CA SER A 269 5.52 18.53 -5.51
C SER A 269 5.16 17.12 -5.06
N ALA A 270 5.65 16.69 -3.90
CA ALA A 270 5.34 15.36 -3.39
C ALA A 270 3.81 15.19 -3.17
N THR A 271 3.11 16.28 -2.89
CA THR A 271 1.66 16.32 -2.61
C THR A 271 0.77 16.40 -3.86
N ASN A 272 1.35 16.55 -5.05
CA ASN A 272 0.62 16.69 -6.32
C ASN A 272 1.12 15.66 -7.34
N ILE A 273 1.39 14.44 -6.89
CA ILE A 273 1.75 13.34 -7.77
C ILE A 273 0.50 12.90 -8.55
N TYR A 274 0.65 12.66 -9.86
CA TYR A 274 -0.43 12.11 -10.67
C TYR A 274 -0.42 10.58 -10.54
N GLN A 275 -1.62 10.00 -10.54
CA GLN A 275 -1.96 8.58 -10.32
C GLN A 275 -0.86 7.55 -10.64
N SER A 276 -0.71 6.62 -9.71
CA SER A 276 0.42 5.69 -9.57
C SER A 276 0.51 4.56 -10.61
N PHE A 277 1.73 4.06 -10.82
CA PHE A 277 2.00 2.84 -11.61
C PHE A 277 1.69 1.55 -10.87
N ASN A 278 2.10 1.50 -9.61
CA ASN A 278 1.98 0.34 -8.74
C ASN A 278 1.44 0.82 -7.41
N THR A 279 0.52 0.03 -6.89
CA THR A 279 -0.19 0.33 -5.66
C THR A 279 -0.06 -0.83 -4.71
N ILE A 280 0.07 -0.50 -3.44
CA ILE A 280 -0.29 -1.39 -2.35
C ILE A 280 -1.64 -0.93 -1.85
N GLY A 281 -2.62 -1.84 -1.82
CA GLY A 281 -3.92 -1.56 -1.23
C GLY A 281 -4.85 -0.69 -2.06
N ARG A 282 -4.57 -0.45 -3.36
CA ARG A 282 -5.50 0.27 -4.24
C ARG A 282 -5.85 -0.56 -5.46
N GLY A 283 -7.14 -0.80 -5.68
CA GLY A 283 -7.67 -1.33 -6.93
C GLY A 283 -8.95 -0.62 -7.35
N LEU A 284 -8.87 0.21 -8.41
CA LEU A 284 -9.92 0.81 -9.27
C LEU A 284 -11.22 1.38 -8.65
N PHE A 285 -11.46 1.31 -7.35
CA PHE A 285 -12.67 1.82 -6.71
C PHE A 285 -12.34 2.66 -5.48
N SER A 286 -12.99 3.82 -5.41
CA SER A 286 -12.97 4.75 -4.29
C SER A 286 -13.70 4.19 -3.08
N GLY A 287 -13.04 4.26 -1.92
CA GLY A 287 -13.70 4.21 -0.62
C GLY A 287 -13.32 3.00 0.22
N VAL A 288 -12.48 3.22 1.24
CA VAL A 288 -12.34 2.49 2.52
C VAL A 288 -12.06 0.98 2.49
N ASP A 289 -12.27 0.29 1.38
CA ASP A 289 -12.45 -1.18 1.34
C ASP A 289 -11.29 -1.95 0.70
N LYS A 290 -10.12 -1.35 0.41
CA LYS A 290 -9.02 -2.07 -0.27
C LYS A 290 -7.59 -1.84 0.20
N GLY A 291 -7.34 -0.91 1.12
CA GLY A 291 -6.04 -0.81 1.81
C GLY A 291 -5.65 -2.12 2.49
N ILE A 292 -4.35 -2.30 2.73
CA ILE A 292 -3.87 -3.39 3.57
C ILE A 292 -4.26 -3.05 5.02
N ASP A 293 -5.25 -3.75 5.56
CA ASP A 293 -5.53 -3.71 6.98
C ASP A 293 -4.58 -4.67 7.71
N ILE A 294 -3.60 -4.09 8.42
CA ILE A 294 -2.72 -4.87 9.30
C ILE A 294 -3.37 -4.93 10.68
N CYS A 295 -3.76 -6.15 11.06
CA CYS A 295 -4.14 -6.46 12.43
C CYS A 295 -2.84 -6.62 13.25
N VAL A 296 -2.62 -5.73 14.22
CA VAL A 296 -1.39 -5.70 15.02
C VAL A 296 -1.75 -5.97 16.48
N GLU A 297 -1.17 -7.00 17.08
CA GLU A 297 -1.35 -7.29 18.52
C GLU A 297 -0.92 -6.11 19.40
N THR A 298 0.11 -5.38 18.99
CA THR A 298 0.52 -4.10 19.59
C THR A 298 1.13 -3.21 18.51
N LEU A 299 0.39 -2.20 18.09
CA LEU A 299 0.95 -1.14 17.24
C LEU A 299 1.77 -0.19 18.11
N ASN A 300 3.10 -0.25 18.01
CA ASN A 300 4.04 0.62 18.71
C ASN A 300 4.97 1.35 17.70
N GLU A 301 5.90 2.17 18.20
CA GLU A 301 6.83 2.93 17.36
C GLU A 301 7.71 2.07 16.46
N GLN A 302 8.23 0.95 16.97
CA GLN A 302 9.10 0.04 16.22
C GLN A 302 8.36 -0.61 15.04
N GLU A 303 7.11 -1.01 15.23
CA GLU A 303 6.31 -1.59 14.14
C GLU A 303 6.00 -0.56 13.05
N PHE A 304 5.76 0.71 13.39
CA PHE A 304 5.58 1.76 12.39
C PHE A 304 6.86 2.05 11.59
N ILE A 305 8.03 2.01 12.24
CA ILE A 305 9.33 2.14 11.56
C ILE A 305 9.51 0.99 10.56
N LYS A 306 9.24 -0.26 10.97
CA LYS A 306 9.31 -1.41 10.06
C LYS A 306 8.33 -1.31 8.88
N ILE A 307 7.10 -0.84 9.12
CA ILE A 307 6.11 -0.61 8.04
C ILE A 307 6.67 0.41 7.05
N SER A 308 7.20 1.54 7.54
CA SER A 308 7.85 2.55 6.71
C SER A 308 8.99 1.96 5.86
N GLU A 309 9.92 1.24 6.49
CA GLU A 309 11.05 0.61 5.79
C GLU A 309 10.58 -0.36 4.70
N ARG A 310 9.56 -1.17 4.98
CA ARG A 310 8.98 -2.12 4.02
C ARG A 310 8.33 -1.41 2.83
N ILE A 311 7.61 -0.31 3.06
CA ILE A 311 7.00 0.47 1.96
C ILE A 311 8.10 1.06 1.07
N ILE A 312 9.17 1.58 1.66
CA ILE A 312 10.32 2.10 0.91
C ILE A 312 11.00 0.99 0.11
N GLN A 313 11.17 -0.20 0.69
CA GLN A 313 11.74 -1.37 0.00
C GLN A 313 10.85 -1.84 -1.16
N TRP A 314 9.54 -1.98 -0.93
CA TRP A 314 8.58 -2.31 -1.98
C TRP A 314 8.64 -1.29 -3.12
N ALA A 315 8.61 0.00 -2.78
CA ALA A 315 8.67 1.07 -3.75
C ALA A 315 9.93 0.98 -4.60
N ARG A 316 11.11 0.73 -4.01
CA ARG A 316 12.39 0.57 -4.72
C ARG A 316 12.45 -0.66 -5.62
N ALA A 317 11.76 -1.74 -5.25
CA ALA A 317 11.70 -2.96 -6.04
C ALA A 317 10.85 -2.83 -7.31
N GLN A 318 10.04 -1.77 -7.44
CA GLN A 318 9.21 -1.56 -8.62
C GLN A 318 10.03 -1.07 -9.81
N ASP A 319 9.84 -1.73 -10.96
CA ASP A 319 10.35 -1.27 -12.25
C ASP A 319 9.37 -0.29 -12.89
N LEU A 320 9.64 1.00 -12.71
CA LEU A 320 8.78 2.07 -13.23
C LEU A 320 8.86 2.20 -14.74
N GLU A 321 10.01 1.92 -15.35
CA GLU A 321 10.19 2.00 -16.80
C GLU A 321 9.40 0.90 -17.50
N ALA A 322 9.54 -0.35 -17.04
CA ALA A 322 8.72 -1.46 -17.53
C ALA A 322 7.22 -1.21 -17.30
N SER A 323 6.86 -0.56 -16.18
CA SER A 323 5.47 -0.17 -15.90
C SER A 323 4.95 0.82 -16.95
N ILE A 324 5.71 1.87 -17.28
CA ILE A 324 5.38 2.84 -18.34
C ILE A 324 5.22 2.13 -19.69
N GLU A 325 6.18 1.27 -20.06
CA GLU A 325 6.16 0.56 -21.34
C GLU A 325 4.96 -0.38 -21.48
N SER A 326 4.62 -1.11 -20.41
CA SER A 326 3.48 -2.04 -20.42
C SER A 326 2.14 -1.34 -20.69
N LYS A 327 2.03 -0.09 -20.23
CA LYS A 327 0.83 0.76 -20.31
C LYS A 327 0.79 1.67 -21.53
N ALA A 328 1.91 1.81 -22.23
CA ALA A 328 1.94 2.34 -23.59
C ALA A 328 1.28 1.37 -24.62
N ARG A 329 1.03 0.11 -24.25
CA ARG A 329 0.27 -0.83 -25.10
C ARG A 329 -1.22 -0.48 -25.08
N VAL A 330 -1.91 -0.69 -26.20
CA VAL A 330 -3.36 -0.45 -26.30
C VAL A 330 -4.09 -1.39 -25.33
N GLN A 331 -4.78 -0.83 -24.34
CA GLN A 331 -5.62 -1.56 -23.38
C GLN A 331 -7.03 -0.96 -23.40
N LYS A 332 -8.06 -1.76 -23.12
CA LYS A 332 -9.41 -1.24 -22.85
C LYS A 332 -9.39 -0.60 -21.46
N TYR A 333 -9.50 0.73 -21.40
CA TYR A 333 -9.58 1.47 -20.16
C TYR A 333 -11.04 1.72 -19.79
N SER A 334 -11.38 1.59 -18.50
CA SER A 334 -12.76 1.71 -18.02
C SER A 334 -13.10 3.10 -17.47
N TYR A 335 -12.12 4.00 -17.31
CA TYR A 335 -12.33 5.31 -16.67
C TYR A 335 -11.64 6.47 -17.39
N THR A 336 -12.17 7.68 -17.17
CA THR A 336 -11.69 8.93 -17.76
C THR A 336 -10.30 9.35 -17.25
N GLN A 337 -9.95 9.00 -16.00
CA GLN A 337 -8.64 9.30 -15.40
C GLN A 337 -7.49 8.43 -15.95
N ASP A 338 -7.82 7.26 -16.51
CA ASP A 338 -6.84 6.34 -17.13
C ASP A 338 -6.37 6.83 -18.50
N ILE A 339 -7.12 7.73 -19.15
CA ILE A 339 -6.84 8.21 -20.50
C ILE A 339 -5.67 9.21 -20.53
N PRO A 340 -5.63 10.30 -19.73
CA PRO A 340 -4.44 11.16 -19.64
C PRO A 340 -3.17 10.36 -19.31
N TRP A 341 -3.34 9.30 -18.51
CA TRP A 341 -2.28 8.42 -18.09
C TRP A 341 -1.74 7.52 -19.21
N HIS A 342 -2.62 6.89 -19.99
CA HIS A 342 -2.24 6.15 -21.21
C HIS A 342 -1.56 7.06 -22.24
N LEU A 343 -2.13 8.26 -22.47
CA LEU A 343 -1.57 9.25 -23.39
C LEU A 343 -0.19 9.74 -22.93
N ALA A 344 0.02 9.93 -21.62
CA ALA A 344 1.32 10.26 -21.05
C ALA A 344 2.34 9.14 -21.27
N CYS A 345 1.96 7.87 -21.08
CA CYS A 345 2.83 6.72 -21.35
C CYS A 345 3.23 6.66 -22.83
N LEU A 346 2.28 6.86 -23.76
CA LEU A 346 2.58 6.94 -25.19
C LEU A 346 3.54 8.10 -25.51
N ALA A 347 3.35 9.25 -24.88
CA ALA A 347 4.19 10.43 -25.10
C ALA A 347 5.62 10.23 -24.59
N LEU A 348 5.79 9.66 -23.40
CA LEU A 348 7.11 9.37 -22.81
C LEU A 348 7.86 8.25 -23.56
N THR A 349 7.14 7.24 -24.03
CA THR A 349 7.72 6.15 -24.84
C THR A 349 7.93 6.52 -26.32
N GLY A 350 7.67 7.77 -26.69
CA GLY A 350 7.90 8.29 -28.03
C GLY A 350 6.99 7.68 -29.12
N LYS A 351 5.85 7.10 -28.75
CA LYS A 351 4.86 6.49 -29.67
C LYS A 351 4.01 7.56 -30.38
N ILE A 352 4.66 8.53 -31.00
CA ILE A 352 4.03 9.70 -31.65
C ILE A 352 3.08 9.26 -32.78
N ASP A 353 3.42 8.23 -33.54
CA ASP A 353 2.57 7.75 -34.63
C ASP A 353 1.23 7.19 -34.13
N VAL A 354 1.21 6.58 -32.93
CA VAL A 354 -0.02 6.10 -32.29
C VAL A 354 -0.88 7.30 -31.85
N LEU A 355 -0.26 8.31 -31.23
CA LEU A 355 -0.95 9.54 -30.85
C LEU A 355 -1.53 10.29 -32.06
N LYS A 356 -0.80 10.35 -33.19
CA LYS A 356 -1.28 10.91 -34.45
C LYS A 356 -2.44 10.10 -35.03
N SER A 357 -2.39 8.77 -34.91
CA SER A 357 -3.51 7.91 -35.30
C SER A 357 -4.76 8.24 -34.49
N TYR A 358 -4.64 8.48 -33.18
CA TYR A 358 -5.78 8.88 -32.35
C TYR A 358 -6.34 10.25 -32.76
N GLN A 359 -5.47 11.24 -33.00
CA GLN A 359 -5.87 12.56 -33.48
C GLN A 359 -6.65 12.48 -34.80
N ASN A 360 -6.13 11.70 -35.77
CA ASN A 360 -6.80 11.51 -37.07
C ASN A 360 -8.14 10.79 -36.93
N SER A 361 -8.21 9.75 -36.09
CA SER A 361 -9.44 9.01 -35.81
C SER A 361 -10.54 9.88 -35.19
N ILE A 362 -10.16 10.78 -34.28
CA ILE A 362 -11.08 11.75 -33.66
C ILE A 362 -11.59 12.74 -34.71
N ALA A 363 -10.71 13.29 -35.56
CA ALA A 363 -11.07 14.26 -36.59
C ALA A 363 -12.09 13.73 -37.63
N VAL A 364 -12.13 12.41 -37.85
CA VAL A 364 -13.10 11.75 -38.75
C VAL A 364 -14.30 11.13 -38.02
N GLY A 365 -14.47 11.42 -36.72
CA GLY A 365 -15.58 10.93 -35.89
C GLY A 365 -15.53 9.42 -35.60
N LYS A 366 -14.37 8.77 -35.76
CA LYS A 366 -14.17 7.32 -35.52
C LYS A 366 -13.36 7.10 -34.24
N ILE A 367 -13.93 7.49 -33.09
CA ILE A 367 -13.26 7.35 -31.80
C ILE A 367 -13.07 5.84 -31.49
N PRO A 368 -11.83 5.38 -31.24
CA PRO A 368 -11.58 3.98 -30.86
C PRO A 368 -12.37 3.59 -29.62
N GLU A 369 -12.94 2.37 -29.58
CA GLU A 369 -13.78 1.88 -28.48
C GLU A 369 -13.18 2.09 -27.08
N HIS A 370 -11.86 1.95 -26.94
CA HIS A 370 -11.17 2.12 -25.67
C HIS A 370 -10.98 3.58 -25.23
N LEU A 371 -11.37 4.55 -26.06
CA LEU A 371 -11.33 5.99 -25.79
C LEU A 371 -12.73 6.63 -25.79
N GLN A 372 -13.80 5.87 -26.03
CA GLN A 372 -15.18 6.36 -26.17
C GLN A 372 -15.81 6.89 -24.85
N SER A 373 -15.14 6.78 -23.71
CA SER A 373 -15.67 7.25 -22.41
C SER A 373 -15.59 8.77 -22.19
N LEU A 374 -15.04 9.54 -23.14
CA LEU A 374 -14.90 11.00 -23.09
C LEU A 374 -15.46 11.63 -24.35
N ASP A 375 -16.64 12.27 -24.27
CA ASP A 375 -17.27 12.90 -25.45
C ASP A 375 -17.05 14.43 -25.54
N GLU A 376 -16.42 15.08 -24.54
CA GLU A 376 -16.22 16.55 -24.59
C GLU A 376 -14.75 17.04 -24.54
N GLU A 377 -13.79 16.27 -24.02
CA GLU A 377 -12.39 16.75 -23.86
C GLU A 377 -11.31 15.86 -24.49
N LEU A 378 -11.66 14.73 -25.11
CA LEU A 378 -10.69 13.75 -25.62
C LEU A 378 -9.71 14.34 -26.65
N GLU A 379 -10.24 15.12 -27.61
CA GLU A 379 -9.43 15.78 -28.64
C GLU A 379 -8.35 16.68 -28.01
N THR A 380 -8.73 17.42 -26.97
CA THR A 380 -7.83 18.31 -26.23
C THR A 380 -6.71 17.52 -25.54
N HIS A 381 -7.04 16.40 -24.90
CA HIS A 381 -6.05 15.55 -24.23
C HIS A 381 -5.05 14.93 -25.23
N VAL A 382 -5.54 14.42 -26.36
CA VAL A 382 -4.69 13.85 -27.42
C VAL A 382 -3.76 14.90 -28.04
N ASN A 383 -4.28 16.10 -28.31
CA ASN A 383 -3.49 17.20 -28.85
C ASN A 383 -2.36 17.64 -27.89
N ARG A 384 -2.66 17.72 -26.58
CA ARG A 384 -1.65 18.03 -25.56
C ARG A 384 -0.62 16.92 -25.40
N ALA A 385 -1.03 15.66 -25.50
CA ALA A 385 -0.12 14.53 -25.45
C ALA A 385 0.85 14.54 -26.64
N LEU A 386 0.38 14.87 -27.84
CA LEU A 386 1.21 15.08 -29.02
C LEU A 386 2.23 16.21 -28.82
N GLU A 387 1.78 17.37 -28.37
CA GLU A 387 2.66 18.51 -28.10
C GLU A 387 3.75 18.16 -27.07
N PHE A 388 3.35 17.48 -25.99
CA PHE A 388 4.27 16.98 -24.97
C PHE A 388 5.28 15.99 -25.55
N ALA A 389 4.81 15.00 -26.33
CA ALA A 389 5.65 13.99 -26.96
C ALA A 389 6.67 14.60 -27.92
N GLU A 390 6.29 15.59 -28.73
CA GLU A 390 7.19 16.28 -29.65
C GLU A 390 8.27 17.09 -28.91
N LYS A 391 7.90 17.76 -27.82
CA LYS A 391 8.84 18.47 -26.96
C LYS A 391 9.78 17.50 -26.22
N HIS A 392 9.25 16.40 -25.73
CA HIS A 392 10.02 15.34 -25.08
C HIS A 392 11.01 14.70 -26.08
N LEU A 393 10.58 14.43 -27.32
CA LEU A 393 11.43 13.89 -28.38
C LEU A 393 12.58 14.84 -28.76
N LYS A 394 12.32 16.15 -28.83
CA LYS A 394 13.40 17.15 -29.03
C LYS A 394 14.44 17.06 -27.92
N THR A 395 14.00 16.81 -26.69
CA THR A 395 14.90 16.62 -25.55
C THR A 395 15.68 15.31 -25.70
N LEU A 396 15.03 14.19 -26.04
CA LEU A 396 15.66 12.90 -26.32
C LEU A 396 16.72 12.98 -27.44
N LYS A 397 16.42 13.62 -28.57
CA LYS A 397 17.39 13.79 -29.68
C LYS A 397 18.61 14.63 -29.28
N LYS A 398 18.42 15.62 -28.42
CA LYS A 398 19.54 16.38 -27.82
C LYS A 398 20.41 15.49 -26.91
N ARG A 399 19.80 14.49 -26.26
CA ARG A 399 20.52 13.48 -25.46
C ARG A 399 21.34 12.54 -26.34
N GLU A 400 20.75 12.00 -27.41
CA GLU A 400 21.46 11.13 -28.38
C GLU A 400 22.70 11.82 -28.96
N THR A 401 22.60 13.11 -29.27
CA THR A 401 23.75 13.90 -29.74
C THR A 401 24.81 14.15 -28.67
N THR A 402 24.44 14.23 -27.39
CA THR A 402 25.39 14.36 -26.27
C THR A 402 26.09 13.04 -25.97
N GLU A 403 25.38 11.91 -26.12
CA GLU A 403 25.93 10.57 -25.94
C GLU A 403 26.68 10.03 -27.17
N ALA A 404 26.57 10.67 -28.34
CA ALA A 404 27.30 10.30 -29.56
C ALA A 404 28.83 10.31 -29.41
N HIS A 405 29.36 11.02 -28.41
CA HIS A 405 30.78 11.04 -28.07
C HIS A 405 31.23 9.83 -27.22
N ILE A 406 30.29 9.00 -26.73
CA ILE A 406 30.58 7.82 -25.93
C ILE A 406 30.75 6.63 -26.87
N SER A 407 31.88 5.92 -26.78
CA SER A 407 32.10 4.74 -27.61
C SER A 407 31.10 3.62 -27.26
N PRO A 408 30.71 2.77 -28.23
CA PRO A 408 29.85 1.61 -27.96
C PRO A 408 30.39 0.72 -26.83
N GLN A 409 31.72 0.54 -26.75
CA GLN A 409 32.36 -0.18 -25.64
C GLN A 409 32.10 0.48 -24.28
N THR A 410 32.19 1.80 -24.17
CA THR A 410 31.94 2.53 -22.92
C THR A 410 30.46 2.42 -22.49
N LEU A 411 29.53 2.43 -23.44
CA LEU A 411 28.10 2.17 -23.19
C LEU A 411 27.87 0.78 -22.59
N VAL A 412 28.56 -0.24 -23.11
CA VAL A 412 28.53 -1.60 -22.53
C VAL A 412 29.04 -1.59 -21.09
N VAL A 413 30.14 -0.88 -20.81
CA VAL A 413 30.67 -0.76 -19.43
C VAL A 413 29.67 -0.08 -18.51
N PHE A 414 29.01 1.00 -18.94
CA PHE A 414 27.95 1.65 -18.13
C PHE A 414 26.77 0.71 -17.82
N ASN A 415 26.36 -0.11 -18.78
CA ASN A 415 25.31 -1.10 -18.56
C ASN A 415 25.77 -2.18 -17.57
N LYS A 416 27.00 -2.68 -17.70
CA LYS A 416 27.58 -3.62 -16.72
C LYS A 416 27.64 -3.02 -15.31
N ILE A 417 28.03 -1.75 -15.18
CA ILE A 417 28.04 -1.03 -13.88
C ILE A 417 26.63 -0.98 -13.30
N ALA A 418 25.63 -0.61 -14.11
CA ALA A 418 24.24 -0.53 -13.66
C ALA A 418 23.71 -1.88 -13.17
N GLU A 419 23.95 -2.97 -13.91
CA GLU A 419 23.52 -4.32 -13.52
C GLU A 419 24.22 -4.80 -12.25
N HIS A 420 25.53 -4.54 -12.09
CA HIS A 420 26.25 -4.86 -10.86
C HIS A 420 25.75 -4.07 -9.65
N LEU A 421 25.49 -2.76 -9.83
CA LEU A 421 24.91 -1.92 -8.79
C LEU A 421 23.53 -2.45 -8.35
N LYS A 422 22.66 -2.81 -9.31
CA LYS A 422 21.36 -3.45 -9.01
C LYS A 422 21.53 -4.76 -8.25
N ALA A 423 22.48 -5.62 -8.66
CA ALA A 423 22.77 -6.88 -7.97
C ALA A 423 23.25 -6.66 -6.51
N MET A 424 23.92 -5.54 -6.24
CA MET A 424 24.32 -5.12 -4.89
C MET A 424 23.21 -4.38 -4.12
N GLY A 425 22.00 -4.30 -4.66
CA GLY A 425 20.85 -3.66 -4.02
C GLY A 425 20.79 -2.14 -4.16
N TRP A 426 21.54 -1.55 -5.08
CA TRP A 426 21.43 -0.13 -5.43
C TRP A 426 20.29 0.09 -6.43
N THR A 427 19.65 1.25 -6.34
CA THR A 427 18.65 1.68 -7.32
C THR A 427 19.31 2.62 -8.32
N VAL A 428 19.43 2.19 -9.57
CA VAL A 428 20.04 2.96 -10.66
C VAL A 428 18.98 3.85 -11.33
N TYR A 429 19.32 5.11 -11.59
CA TYR A 429 18.41 6.06 -12.21
C TYR A 429 19.15 7.13 -13.03
N ARG A 430 18.38 7.94 -13.77
CA ARG A 430 18.86 9.15 -14.43
C ARG A 430 18.24 10.37 -13.77
N ASP A 431 19.06 11.37 -13.45
CA ASP A 431 18.55 12.64 -12.96
C ASP A 431 17.99 13.50 -14.10
N LYS A 432 17.42 14.66 -13.77
CA LYS A 432 16.89 15.62 -14.77
C LYS A 432 17.92 16.12 -15.79
N ASN A 433 19.21 15.99 -15.47
CA ASN A 433 20.34 16.36 -16.32
C ASN A 433 20.88 15.15 -17.10
N TYR A 434 20.23 13.99 -16.99
CA TYR A 434 20.60 12.70 -17.59
C TYR A 434 21.92 12.11 -17.09
N ASN A 435 22.41 12.58 -15.94
CA ASN A 435 23.57 11.95 -15.29
C ASN A 435 23.20 10.54 -14.85
N ARG A 436 24.16 9.62 -14.97
CA ARG A 436 24.01 8.26 -14.45
C ARG A 436 24.20 8.30 -12.94
N ASN A 437 23.18 7.86 -12.23
CA ASN A 437 23.17 7.88 -10.79
C ASN A 437 22.78 6.50 -10.26
N ALA A 438 23.22 6.20 -9.05
CA ALA A 438 22.72 5.07 -8.28
C ALA A 438 22.63 5.46 -6.82
N TYR A 439 21.51 5.15 -6.18
CA TYR A 439 21.33 5.41 -4.77
C TYR A 439 21.12 4.13 -3.95
N PHE A 440 21.52 4.21 -2.69
CA PHE A 440 21.33 3.18 -1.68
C PHE A 440 20.76 3.82 -0.42
N ILE A 441 19.87 3.10 0.25
CA ILE A 441 19.30 3.52 1.54
C ILE A 441 19.84 2.60 2.62
N SER A 442 20.49 3.18 3.62
CA SER A 442 21.01 2.47 4.79
C SER A 442 20.71 3.28 6.04
N LYS A 443 19.96 2.70 6.99
CA LYS A 443 19.51 3.40 8.22
C LYS A 443 18.74 4.68 7.84
N ASP A 444 19.19 5.84 8.31
CA ASP A 444 18.66 7.18 8.03
C ASP A 444 19.32 7.87 6.82
N ARG A 445 20.21 7.16 6.10
CA ARG A 445 21.06 7.71 5.05
C ARG A 445 20.53 7.38 3.67
N LEU A 446 20.52 8.40 2.81
CA LEU A 446 20.33 8.29 1.38
C LEU A 446 21.68 8.58 0.70
N ILE A 447 22.33 7.54 0.21
CA ILE A 447 23.67 7.61 -0.38
C ILE A 447 23.51 7.59 -1.89
N ASN A 448 24.12 8.53 -2.60
CA ASN A 448 24.05 8.61 -4.07
C ASN A 448 25.44 8.64 -4.69
N ILE A 449 25.60 7.88 -5.78
CA ILE A 449 26.80 7.86 -6.61
C ILE A 449 26.43 8.43 -7.96
N VAL A 450 27.09 9.52 -8.36
CA VAL A 450 27.08 10.01 -9.73
C VAL A 450 28.26 9.36 -10.45
N TYR A 451 28.03 8.70 -11.58
CA TYR A 451 29.11 8.12 -12.38
C TYR A 451 29.11 8.63 -13.82
N LYS A 452 30.28 9.09 -14.30
CA LYS A 452 30.41 9.75 -15.60
C LYS A 452 31.73 9.39 -16.28
N LEU A 453 31.75 9.49 -17.60
CA LEU A 453 32.97 9.33 -18.39
C LEU A 453 33.84 10.58 -18.23
N GLU A 454 35.12 10.39 -17.96
CA GLU A 454 36.14 11.43 -18.02
C GLU A 454 36.92 11.27 -19.33
N THR A 455 36.82 12.30 -20.18
CA THR A 455 37.36 12.28 -21.55
C THR A 455 38.73 12.93 -21.67
N GLU A 456 39.29 13.46 -20.58
CA GLU A 456 40.57 14.20 -20.60
C GLU A 456 41.81 13.30 -20.46
N GLY A 457 41.65 11.98 -20.32
CA GLY A 457 42.76 11.02 -20.20
C GLY A 457 42.58 9.79 -21.10
N GLU A 458 43.66 9.38 -21.76
CA GLU A 458 43.82 8.06 -22.38
C GLU A 458 44.52 7.13 -21.37
N PRO A 459 43.95 5.96 -21.00
CA PRO A 459 42.66 5.41 -21.44
C PRO A 459 41.46 6.11 -20.78
N SER A 460 40.30 6.04 -21.43
CA SER A 460 39.06 6.61 -20.89
C SER A 460 38.73 6.02 -19.51
N THR A 461 38.37 6.87 -18.57
CA THR A 461 38.05 6.47 -17.18
C THR A 461 36.63 6.86 -16.83
N ILE A 462 36.01 6.06 -15.96
CA ILE A 462 34.70 6.36 -15.38
C ILE A 462 34.96 6.87 -13.96
N THR A 463 34.57 8.10 -13.69
CA THR A 463 34.63 8.69 -12.35
C THR A 463 33.34 8.39 -11.61
N LEU A 464 33.45 8.07 -10.31
CA LEU A 464 32.35 7.86 -9.39
C LEU A 464 32.51 8.82 -8.23
N LYS A 465 31.56 9.75 -8.08
CA LYS A 465 31.53 10.72 -7.00
C LYS A 465 30.37 10.40 -6.06
N ALA A 466 30.70 10.15 -4.80
CA ALA A 466 29.72 9.84 -3.76
C ALA A 466 29.20 11.10 -3.08
N SER A 467 27.95 11.02 -2.64
CA SER A 467 27.31 12.02 -1.79
C SER A 467 26.32 11.35 -0.85
N LEU A 468 26.03 12.03 0.25
CA LEU A 468 25.14 11.58 1.31
C LEU A 468 24.06 12.65 1.52
N SER A 469 22.85 12.19 1.77
CA SER A 469 21.71 12.97 2.25
C SER A 469 20.88 12.16 3.24
N THR A 470 19.75 12.70 3.68
CA THR A 470 18.72 11.94 4.39
C THR A 470 17.40 12.00 3.63
N LEU A 471 16.53 11.02 3.89
CA LEU A 471 15.18 11.02 3.37
C LEU A 471 14.42 12.29 3.76
N GLY A 472 14.54 12.70 5.03
CA GLY A 472 13.90 13.92 5.53
C GLY A 472 14.43 15.19 4.87
N PHE A 473 15.75 15.30 4.67
CA PHE A 473 16.37 16.46 4.04
C PHE A 473 15.97 16.59 2.57
N SER A 474 16.05 15.50 1.79
CA SER A 474 15.65 15.51 0.38
C SER A 474 14.14 15.75 0.21
N THR A 475 13.31 15.12 1.04
CA THR A 475 11.85 15.31 0.99
C THR A 475 11.45 16.74 1.35
N ALA A 476 12.02 17.31 2.41
CA ALA A 476 11.75 18.70 2.79
C ALA A 476 12.28 19.70 1.74
N HIS A 477 13.47 19.46 1.17
CA HIS A 477 14.03 20.30 0.12
C HIS A 477 13.14 20.30 -1.12
N LYS A 478 12.75 19.12 -1.63
CA LYS A 478 11.88 19.03 -2.80
C LYS A 478 10.49 19.60 -2.53
N GLU A 479 9.99 19.55 -1.30
CA GLU A 479 8.69 20.12 -0.98
C GLU A 479 8.73 21.67 -0.94
N ILE A 480 9.77 22.28 -0.37
CA ILE A 480 9.94 23.74 -0.40
C ILE A 480 10.30 24.21 -1.81
N PHE A 481 11.32 23.60 -2.40
CA PHE A 481 11.90 23.97 -3.68
C PHE A 481 11.51 22.97 -4.77
N TYR A 482 10.21 22.85 -5.05
CA TYR A 482 9.65 21.88 -6.02
C TYR A 482 10.23 21.97 -7.45
N ASN A 483 10.89 23.09 -7.78
CA ASN A 483 11.60 23.30 -9.04
C ASN A 483 12.99 22.64 -9.11
N MET A 484 13.52 22.18 -7.98
CA MET A 484 14.87 21.63 -7.84
C MET A 484 14.88 20.11 -8.06
N PRO A 485 16.05 19.48 -8.27
CA PRO A 485 16.15 18.01 -8.40
C PRO A 485 15.54 17.31 -7.18
N GLN A 486 15.04 16.08 -7.36
CA GLN A 486 14.49 15.27 -6.26
C GLN A 486 15.56 14.95 -5.20
N TYR A 487 16.78 14.64 -5.63
CA TYR A 487 17.92 14.41 -4.75
C TYR A 487 18.74 15.68 -4.56
N ILE A 488 19.12 15.96 -3.32
CA ILE A 488 20.06 17.00 -2.94
C ILE A 488 21.10 16.45 -1.96
N ALA A 489 22.38 16.72 -2.23
CA ALA A 489 23.46 16.27 -1.38
C ALA A 489 23.51 17.12 -0.10
N LEU A 490 23.44 16.47 1.06
CA LEU A 490 23.74 17.08 2.35
C LEU A 490 25.26 17.25 2.52
N LYS A 491 26.02 16.25 2.07
CA LYS A 491 27.48 16.24 2.08
C LYS A 491 28.00 15.47 0.86
N GLU A 492 29.00 16.03 0.19
CA GLU A 492 29.73 15.33 -0.87
C GLU A 492 31.01 14.70 -0.32
N ALA A 493 31.39 13.54 -0.86
CA ALA A 493 32.69 12.96 -0.62
C ALA A 493 33.77 13.78 -1.34
N GLU A 494 34.89 14.01 -0.67
CA GLU A 494 36.07 14.64 -1.28
C GLU A 494 36.77 13.65 -2.24
N GLU A 495 36.72 12.36 -1.90
CA GLU A 495 37.28 11.29 -2.71
C GLU A 495 36.45 11.07 -3.99
N VAL A 496 37.17 10.97 -5.12
CA VAL A 496 36.62 10.60 -6.42
C VAL A 496 37.22 9.26 -6.82
N TYR A 497 36.38 8.24 -6.98
CA TYR A 497 36.82 6.91 -7.36
C TYR A 497 36.86 6.78 -8.88
N THR A 498 37.73 5.92 -9.41
CA THR A 498 37.88 5.74 -10.86
C THR A 498 37.83 4.26 -11.26
N LEU A 499 37.16 3.99 -12.37
CA LEU A 499 37.12 2.69 -13.06
C LEU A 499 37.64 2.85 -14.49
N SER A 500 38.07 1.74 -15.09
CA SER A 500 38.39 1.71 -16.52
C SER A 500 37.13 1.85 -17.36
N GLY A 501 37.18 2.66 -18.42
CA GLY A 501 36.12 2.77 -19.42
C GLY A 501 36.17 1.68 -20.50
N ALA A 502 37.23 0.86 -20.52
CA ALA A 502 37.42 -0.19 -21.52
C ALA A 502 36.87 -1.56 -21.07
N ASP A 503 37.01 -1.91 -19.79
CA ASP A 503 36.42 -3.10 -19.19
C ASP A 503 36.10 -2.87 -17.71
N LEU A 504 35.05 -3.51 -17.22
CA LEU A 504 34.62 -3.37 -15.84
C LEU A 504 35.39 -4.36 -14.95
N ASP A 505 36.16 -3.81 -14.02
CA ASP A 505 36.64 -4.57 -12.85
C ASP A 505 35.52 -4.61 -11.80
N GLU A 506 34.79 -5.72 -11.78
CA GLU A 506 33.66 -5.95 -10.87
C GLU A 506 34.10 -5.94 -9.39
N GLY A 507 35.28 -6.52 -9.11
CA GLY A 507 35.85 -6.55 -7.75
C GLY A 507 36.22 -5.15 -7.27
N LYS A 508 36.78 -4.32 -8.14
CA LYS A 508 37.07 -2.91 -7.83
C LYS A 508 35.79 -2.11 -7.62
N LEU A 509 34.74 -2.31 -8.43
CA LEU A 509 33.44 -1.65 -8.22
C LEU A 509 32.82 -2.02 -6.87
N GLN A 510 32.86 -3.31 -6.49
CA GLN A 510 32.39 -3.76 -5.17
C GLN A 510 33.17 -3.09 -4.03
N GLN A 511 34.50 -3.04 -4.13
CA GLN A 511 35.34 -2.38 -3.13
C GLN A 511 35.03 -0.87 -3.03
N ILE A 512 34.83 -0.19 -4.16
CA ILE A 512 34.42 1.23 -4.18
C ILE A 512 33.08 1.41 -3.48
N CYS A 513 32.08 0.58 -3.77
CA CYS A 513 30.79 0.63 -3.10
C CYS A 513 30.94 0.43 -1.58
N MET A 514 31.74 -0.54 -1.13
CA MET A 514 32.00 -0.76 0.29
C MET A 514 32.65 0.47 0.96
N ASN A 515 33.67 1.06 0.34
CA ASN A 515 34.34 2.26 0.85
C ASN A 515 33.37 3.44 0.95
N ILE A 516 32.48 3.61 -0.04
CA ILE A 516 31.46 4.66 -0.03
C ILE A 516 30.45 4.45 1.10
N LEU A 517 30.01 3.22 1.34
CA LEU A 517 29.10 2.90 2.45
C LEU A 517 29.78 3.14 3.81
N GLU A 518 31.06 2.78 3.95
CA GLU A 518 31.84 3.03 5.16
C GLU A 518 32.03 4.54 5.40
N TRP A 519 32.43 5.29 4.37
CA TRP A 519 32.53 6.75 4.42
C TRP A 519 31.21 7.37 4.86
N ALA A 520 30.10 6.91 4.28
CA ALA A 520 28.78 7.41 4.63
C ALA A 520 28.46 7.11 6.10
N ASP A 521 28.75 5.91 6.61
CA ASP A 521 28.51 5.52 8.00
C ASP A 521 29.33 6.33 9.02
N GLN A 522 30.51 6.82 8.64
CA GLN A 522 31.35 7.68 9.47
C GLN A 522 30.82 9.12 9.60
N GLN A 523 29.91 9.57 8.73
CA GLN A 523 29.40 10.95 8.78
C GLN A 523 28.41 11.15 9.93
N ASN A 524 28.58 12.22 10.71
CA ASN A 524 27.59 12.66 11.70
C ASN A 524 26.55 13.58 11.05
N VAL A 525 25.49 12.97 10.50
CA VAL A 525 24.40 13.66 9.79
C VAL A 525 23.70 14.69 10.65
N ASN A 526 23.45 14.37 11.93
CA ASN A 526 22.78 15.29 12.85
C ASN A 526 23.61 16.54 13.07
N GLN A 527 24.93 16.40 13.26
CA GLN A 527 25.82 17.55 13.41
C GLN A 527 25.82 18.42 12.15
N ILE A 528 25.92 17.82 10.96
CA ILE A 528 25.86 18.56 9.69
C ILE A 528 24.55 19.37 9.57
N ILE A 529 23.41 18.78 9.95
CA ILE A 529 22.11 19.47 9.95
C ILE A 529 22.10 20.62 10.98
N TYR A 530 22.66 20.43 12.18
CA TYR A 530 22.77 21.50 13.18
C TYR A 530 23.67 22.66 12.70
N ASP A 531 24.78 22.35 12.03
CA ASP A 531 25.68 23.34 11.46
C ASP A 531 24.95 24.17 10.38
N TYR A 532 24.17 23.53 9.51
CA TYR A 532 23.32 24.24 8.54
C TYR A 532 22.24 25.09 9.21
N ALA A 533 21.60 24.62 10.30
CA ALA A 533 20.63 25.41 11.05
C ALA A 533 21.24 26.66 11.73
N ALA A 534 22.55 26.64 11.98
CA ALA A 534 23.32 27.74 12.56
C ALA A 534 23.80 28.77 11.53
N LEU A 535 23.80 28.44 10.22
CA LEU A 535 24.21 29.35 9.17
C LEU A 535 23.45 30.70 9.20
N PRO A 536 24.13 31.79 8.81
CA PRO A 536 23.48 33.08 8.67
C PRO A 536 22.61 33.14 7.40
N THR A 537 21.62 34.03 7.40
CA THR A 537 20.62 34.15 6.33
C THR A 537 21.18 34.71 5.02
N ASP A 538 22.33 35.39 5.07
CA ASP A 538 23.08 35.95 3.93
C ASP A 538 24.14 35.00 3.35
N SER A 539 24.11 33.72 3.72
CA SER A 539 24.96 32.69 3.12
C SER A 539 24.71 32.56 1.61
N GLU A 540 25.69 31.98 0.90
CA GLU A 540 25.55 31.65 -0.52
C GLU A 540 24.25 30.89 -0.81
N PHE A 541 23.72 31.06 -2.02
CA PHE A 541 22.38 30.59 -2.41
C PHE A 541 22.04 29.16 -1.94
N CYS A 542 22.89 28.18 -2.23
CA CYS A 542 22.65 26.78 -1.82
C CYS A 542 22.65 26.60 -0.29
N LEU A 543 23.48 27.37 0.42
CA LEU A 543 23.61 27.31 1.88
C LEU A 543 22.40 27.95 2.58
N ALA A 544 21.82 29.00 1.99
CA ALA A 544 20.58 29.60 2.49
C ALA A 544 19.37 28.65 2.37
N GLU A 545 19.30 27.85 1.30
CA GLU A 545 18.31 26.77 1.17
C GLU A 545 18.53 25.69 2.25
N PHE A 546 19.77 25.24 2.44
CA PHE A 546 20.12 24.23 3.44
C PHE A 546 19.82 24.70 4.86
N HIS A 547 20.08 25.98 5.13
CA HIS A 547 19.68 26.61 6.38
C HIS A 547 18.18 26.48 6.64
N LEU A 548 17.35 26.82 5.65
CA LEU A 548 15.90 26.75 5.78
C LEU A 548 15.43 25.31 6.02
N ILE A 549 15.95 24.35 5.26
CA ILE A 549 15.62 22.92 5.42
C ILE A 549 16.07 22.39 6.79
N ALA A 550 17.26 22.76 7.24
CA ALA A 550 17.76 22.37 8.55
C ALA A 550 16.89 22.92 9.70
N LEU A 551 16.36 24.15 9.58
CA LEU A 551 15.40 24.68 10.57
C LEU A 551 14.07 23.89 10.60
N ILE A 552 13.64 23.34 9.47
CA ILE A 552 12.46 22.46 9.40
C ILE A 552 12.73 21.18 10.18
N LEU A 553 13.82 20.48 9.86
CA LEU A 553 14.16 19.19 10.44
C LEU A 553 14.45 19.29 11.95
N THR A 554 15.15 20.35 12.37
CA THR A 554 15.40 20.63 13.79
C THR A 554 14.17 21.15 14.54
N GLY A 555 13.04 21.38 13.86
CA GLY A 555 11.81 21.87 14.46
C GLY A 555 11.92 23.27 15.05
N ASN A 556 12.77 24.15 14.49
CA ASN A 556 13.04 25.48 15.02
C ASN A 556 11.95 26.50 14.63
N VAL A 557 10.73 26.24 15.13
CA VAL A 557 9.52 27.05 14.91
C VAL A 557 9.71 28.50 15.37
N LYS A 558 10.50 28.74 16.42
CA LYS A 558 10.75 30.10 16.94
C LYS A 558 11.49 30.96 15.91
N LYS A 559 12.58 30.43 15.33
CA LYS A 559 13.38 31.14 14.31
C LYS A 559 12.58 31.35 13.02
N LEU A 560 11.80 30.36 12.59
CA LEU A 560 10.92 30.47 11.42
C LEU A 560 9.78 31.48 11.61
N LYS A 561 9.17 31.58 12.81
CA LYS A 561 8.19 32.63 13.13
C LYS A 561 8.81 34.03 13.05
N PHE A 562 10.02 34.20 13.59
CA PHE A 562 10.75 35.45 13.48
C PHE A 562 11.02 35.84 12.00
N TYR A 563 11.43 34.88 11.16
CA TYR A 563 11.60 35.13 9.72
C TYR A 563 10.31 35.54 9.05
N LYS A 564 9.20 34.85 9.33
CA LYS A 564 7.88 35.21 8.80
C LYS A 564 7.48 36.65 9.14
N GLU A 565 7.63 37.06 10.39
CA GLU A 565 7.34 38.43 10.85
C GLU A 565 8.24 39.47 10.16
N SER A 566 9.52 39.14 9.96
CA SER A 566 10.46 40.02 9.25
C SER A 566 10.09 40.20 7.77
N PHE A 567 9.75 39.12 7.07
CA PHE A 567 9.29 39.15 5.68
C PHE A 567 7.99 39.94 5.51
N GLN A 568 7.07 39.85 6.48
CA GLN A 568 5.85 40.67 6.49
C GLN A 568 6.15 42.16 6.57
N ARG A 569 7.24 42.54 7.25
CA ARG A 569 7.75 43.93 7.31
C ARG A 569 8.64 44.31 6.13
N LYS A 570 8.73 43.46 5.10
CA LYS A 570 9.64 43.60 3.95
C LYS A 570 11.13 43.68 4.33
N ASN A 571 11.48 43.15 5.50
CA ASN A 571 12.87 42.96 5.90
C ASN A 571 13.25 41.49 5.63
N TYR A 572 13.96 41.25 4.53
CA TYR A 572 14.32 39.91 4.07
C TYR A 572 15.57 39.33 4.76
N LEU A 573 16.12 40.00 5.78
CA LEU A 573 17.24 39.48 6.60
C LEU A 573 18.49 39.07 5.81
N GLY A 574 18.68 39.62 4.61
CA GLY A 574 19.81 39.23 3.75
C GLY A 574 19.65 37.86 3.08
N PHE A 575 18.49 37.20 3.19
CA PHE A 575 18.20 36.03 2.35
C PHE A 575 18.39 36.41 0.88
N VAL A 576 19.09 35.54 0.16
CA VAL A 576 19.22 35.63 -1.30
C VAL A 576 17.82 35.77 -1.92
N ASP A 577 17.68 36.57 -2.97
CA ASP A 577 16.42 36.96 -3.64
C ASP A 577 15.51 35.79 -4.08
N THR A 578 15.98 34.56 -3.93
CA THR A 578 15.35 33.30 -4.26
C THR A 578 14.46 32.74 -3.16
N ILE A 579 14.68 33.10 -1.88
CA ILE A 579 13.81 32.67 -0.78
C ILE A 579 12.66 33.67 -0.62
N THR A 580 11.45 33.18 -0.81
CA THR A 580 10.24 33.99 -0.81
C THR A 580 9.50 33.90 0.52
N ARG A 581 8.54 34.81 0.72
CA ARG A 581 7.59 34.73 1.86
C ARG A 581 6.83 33.39 1.86
N TYR A 582 6.49 32.88 0.68
CA TYR A 582 5.78 31.61 0.54
C TYR A 582 6.62 30.45 1.08
N ASP A 583 7.93 30.43 0.79
CA ASP A 583 8.85 29.39 1.26
C ASP A 583 8.97 29.40 2.78
N ILE A 584 9.02 30.58 3.41
CA ILE A 584 9.03 30.72 4.88
C ILE A 584 7.71 30.25 5.50
N ASP A 585 6.56 30.59 4.90
CA ASP A 585 5.25 30.13 5.39
C ASP A 585 5.12 28.60 5.32
N LYS A 586 5.63 28.00 4.23
CA LYS A 586 5.66 26.55 4.04
C LYS A 586 6.63 25.86 4.99
N ALA A 587 7.84 26.40 5.15
CA ALA A 587 8.84 25.90 6.09
C ALA A 587 8.32 25.91 7.53
N LEU A 588 7.64 26.99 7.94
CA LEU A 588 7.01 27.08 9.26
C LEU A 588 5.94 26.01 9.47
N THR A 589 5.12 25.76 8.45
CA THR A 589 4.07 24.72 8.49
C THR A 589 4.68 23.33 8.65
N LEU A 590 5.74 23.02 7.89
CA LEU A 590 6.44 21.75 8.01
C LEU A 590 7.12 21.59 9.37
N ALA A 591 7.83 22.62 9.86
CA ALA A 591 8.59 22.58 11.12
C ALA A 591 7.73 22.33 12.37
N GLN A 592 6.47 22.80 12.36
CA GLN A 592 5.52 22.53 13.45
C GLN A 592 5.25 21.04 13.63
N GLY A 593 5.45 20.23 12.58
CA GLY A 593 5.35 18.77 12.63
C GLY A 593 6.56 18.04 13.23
N TYR A 594 7.72 18.70 13.35
CA TYR A 594 9.00 18.11 13.77
C TYR A 594 9.39 18.40 15.24
N GLN A 595 8.57 19.17 15.95
CA GLN A 595 8.86 19.73 17.29
C GLN A 595 9.20 18.72 18.41
N THR A 596 9.07 17.41 18.18
CA THR A 596 9.32 16.36 19.18
C THR A 596 10.12 15.14 18.66
N GLY A 597 10.71 15.19 17.46
CA GLY A 597 11.29 14.01 16.79
C GLY A 597 12.81 13.98 16.57
N PHE A 598 13.51 15.11 16.61
CA PHE A 598 14.97 15.13 16.47
C PHE A 598 15.63 14.86 17.83
N SER A 599 16.45 13.81 17.93
CA SER A 599 17.17 13.46 19.14
C SER A 599 18.06 14.64 19.57
N LYS A 600 17.81 15.16 20.78
CA LYS A 600 18.63 16.22 21.39
C LYS A 600 20.03 15.74 21.81
N ASN A 601 20.39 14.49 21.54
CA ASN A 601 21.68 13.94 21.92
C ASN A 601 22.75 14.36 20.89
N ALA A 602 23.03 15.66 20.84
CA ALA A 602 24.41 16.08 20.62
C ALA A 602 25.18 15.73 21.90
N PRO A 603 26.33 15.04 21.85
CA PRO A 603 27.19 14.97 23.02
C PRO A 603 27.61 16.40 23.35
N ASP A 604 27.28 16.86 24.55
CA ASP A 604 27.87 18.05 25.18
C ASP A 604 29.39 17.81 25.28
N PHE A 605 30.13 18.09 24.21
CA PHE A 605 31.56 18.33 24.33
C PHE A 605 31.71 19.66 25.04
N LYS A 606 31.81 19.58 26.37
CA LYS A 606 32.42 20.63 27.18
C LYS A 606 33.70 21.05 26.47
N LEU A 607 33.71 22.27 25.95
CA LEU A 607 34.91 23.02 25.65
C LEU A 607 35.75 23.03 26.92
N GLY A 608 36.69 22.09 27.00
CA GLY A 608 37.81 22.19 27.93
C GLY A 608 38.65 23.36 27.47
N CYS A 609 38.44 24.52 28.08
CA CYS A 609 39.36 25.63 28.03
C CYS A 609 40.74 25.12 28.45
N ALA A 610 41.62 24.91 27.49
CA ALA A 610 43.05 24.91 27.75
C ALA A 610 43.41 26.34 28.16
N ASN A 611 43.46 26.58 29.48
CA ASN A 611 44.12 27.74 30.03
C ASN A 611 45.62 27.56 29.78
N SER A 612 46.10 28.14 28.70
CA SER A 612 47.50 28.50 28.54
C SER A 612 47.76 29.80 29.31
N THR A 613 48.66 29.74 30.29
CA THR A 613 49.50 30.88 30.71
C THR A 613 50.53 30.42 31.74
N PRO A 614 51.69 31.09 31.76
CA PRO A 614 52.87 30.88 30.93
C PRO A 614 53.74 29.70 31.39
#